data_AF-A0A2U1R3V8-F1
#
_entry.id   AF-A0A2U1R3V8-F1
#
_cell.length_a   1.000
_cell.length_b   1.000
_cell.length_c   1.000
_cell.angle_alpha   90.00
_cell.angle_beta   90.00
_cell.angle_gamma   90.00
#
_symmetry.space_group_name_H-M   'P 1'
#
loop_
_entity.id
_entity.type
_entity.pdbx_description
1 polymer ?
#
loop_
_entity_poly.entity_id
_entity_poly.type
_entity_poly.pdbx_seq_one_letter_code
_entity_poly.pdbx_strand_id
1 'polypeptide(L)'
;MHKKLFTCLIVLLSFTVHSQIKFEKGYFIDNNDKKINCLIKNLDWRNNPSEIQYKLDEQDQPITVSMQQFKMFEIENESKYEKFTVDVDQSTQTIDDLGYDRNPEFKKETILLKVLLEGKATLFEYTKQNETFFFFKTDTIQTNQLIYKTYKISEQQIAENNFYKQQLARGLKWDQSTNNQLARLKYERNPLIKIFKIYNTSQNSESSSFKTEQKRDLFNLAIRPGITSNKLNITNAVASSYNTKFDNQIGFRLGLEAEFILPFNKNKWAIVIEPTYQIYKSEKTRANGLSVEFDYNTIEFPIGFRHNMFLSTNSKLFINAQYVFEKAINSKGVFEEKYGNNEIEIKPRNSCVFGLGYNYKKKYSVEARINLPKEILGSYIYWESNYQSVSLVFGYSIF
;
A
#
# COMPACT_ATOMS: atom_id res chain seq x y z
N MET A 1 33.15 5.12 -17.23
CA MET A 1 31.96 4.29 -16.92
C MET A 1 30.72 5.11 -16.55
N HIS A 2 30.82 6.19 -15.77
CA HIS A 2 29.67 7.00 -15.33
C HIS A 2 28.76 7.56 -16.45
N LYS A 3 29.34 8.02 -17.59
CA LYS A 3 28.54 8.51 -18.73
C LYS A 3 27.66 7.43 -19.36
N LYS A 4 28.17 6.19 -19.54
CA LYS A 4 27.40 5.08 -20.12
C LYS A 4 26.28 4.59 -19.20
N LEU A 5 26.51 4.62 -17.87
CA LEU A 5 25.48 4.28 -16.88
C LEU A 5 24.34 5.32 -16.86
N PHE A 6 24.69 6.60 -16.96
CA PHE A 6 23.74 7.70 -17.03
C PHE A 6 22.90 7.66 -18.33
N THR A 7 23.52 7.32 -19.47
CA THR A 7 22.79 7.13 -20.73
C THR A 7 21.83 5.93 -20.65
N CYS A 8 22.23 4.83 -20.02
CA CYS A 8 21.35 3.67 -19.83
C CYS A 8 20.16 4.00 -18.91
N LEU A 9 20.39 4.78 -17.84
CA LEU A 9 19.34 5.27 -16.94
C LEU A 9 18.36 6.20 -17.67
N ILE A 10 18.83 7.11 -18.52
CA ILE A 10 17.99 8.00 -19.33
C ILE A 10 17.16 7.21 -20.35
N VAL A 11 17.73 6.18 -20.98
CA VAL A 11 17.01 5.31 -21.93
C VAL A 11 15.94 4.46 -21.21
N LEU A 12 16.21 4.00 -19.98
CA LEU A 12 15.22 3.31 -19.14
C LEU A 12 14.10 4.26 -18.66
N LEU A 13 14.41 5.53 -18.43
CA LEU A 13 13.44 6.56 -18.05
C LEU A 13 12.61 7.10 -19.23
N SER A 14 13.11 6.99 -20.47
CA SER A 14 12.38 7.42 -21.68
C SER A 14 11.45 6.34 -22.25
N PHE A 15 11.41 5.14 -21.67
CA PHE A 15 10.24 4.30 -21.81
C PHE A 15 9.10 4.97 -21.05
N THR A 16 8.30 5.75 -21.77
CA THR A 16 6.96 6.13 -21.34
C THR A 16 6.18 4.83 -21.18
N VAL A 17 6.26 4.30 -19.97
CA VAL A 17 5.42 3.23 -19.47
C VAL A 17 4.01 3.82 -19.50
N HIS A 18 3.32 3.58 -20.61
CA HIS A 18 1.89 3.77 -20.69
C HIS A 18 1.29 2.68 -19.82
N SER A 19 1.32 2.89 -18.50
CA SER A 19 0.44 2.12 -17.63
C SER A 19 -0.96 2.40 -18.17
N GLN A 20 -1.59 1.39 -18.76
CA GLN A 20 -2.97 1.50 -19.21
C GLN A 20 -3.83 1.65 -17.96
N ILE A 21 -3.94 2.91 -17.53
CA ILE A 21 -5.00 3.33 -16.66
C ILE A 21 -6.26 3.08 -17.47
N LYS A 22 -7.05 2.11 -17.02
CA LYS A 22 -8.23 1.67 -17.74
C LYS A 22 -9.27 2.77 -17.67
N PHE A 23 -9.44 3.48 -18.78
CA PHE A 23 -10.63 4.26 -19.04
C PHE A 23 -11.74 3.24 -19.33
N GLU A 24 -12.79 3.28 -18.52
CA GLU A 24 -13.90 2.34 -18.56
C GLU A 24 -15.17 3.08 -18.98
N LYS A 25 -16.05 2.40 -19.72
CA LYS A 25 -17.30 3.01 -20.17
C LYS A 25 -18.12 3.49 -18.98
N GLY A 26 -18.68 4.68 -19.11
CA GLY A 26 -19.42 5.33 -18.07
C GLY A 26 -20.12 6.58 -18.58
N TYR A 27 -20.67 7.33 -17.64
CA TYR A 27 -21.25 8.62 -17.92
C TYR A 27 -21.22 9.51 -16.70
N PHE A 28 -21.28 10.82 -16.91
CA PHE A 28 -21.59 11.77 -15.85
C PHE A 28 -22.78 12.64 -16.25
N ILE A 29 -23.47 13.19 -15.27
CA ILE A 29 -24.54 14.17 -15.49
C ILE A 29 -24.00 15.52 -15.04
N ASP A 30 -23.97 16.49 -15.94
CA ASP A 30 -23.51 17.85 -15.63
C ASP A 30 -24.54 18.62 -14.77
N ASN A 31 -24.21 19.86 -14.40
CA ASN A 31 -25.15 20.68 -13.62
C ASN A 31 -26.42 21.09 -14.40
N ASN A 32 -26.42 20.96 -15.72
CA ASN A 32 -27.55 21.27 -16.61
C ASN A 32 -28.40 20.03 -16.95
N ASP A 33 -28.24 18.94 -16.20
CA ASP A 33 -28.92 17.66 -16.41
C ASP A 33 -28.61 16.99 -17.76
N LYS A 34 -27.51 17.39 -18.41
CA LYS A 34 -27.03 16.74 -19.62
C LYS A 34 -26.21 15.50 -19.25
N LYS A 35 -26.67 14.34 -19.72
CA LYS A 35 -25.91 13.08 -19.66
C LYS A 35 -24.80 13.09 -20.71
N ILE A 36 -23.57 12.90 -20.27
CA ILE A 36 -22.39 12.82 -21.14
C ILE A 36 -21.81 11.41 -21.02
N ASN A 37 -22.04 10.59 -22.04
CA ASN A 37 -21.44 9.26 -22.16
C ASN A 37 -19.95 9.44 -22.51
N CYS A 38 -19.08 8.77 -21.78
CA CYS A 38 -17.64 8.93 -21.90
C CYS A 38 -16.92 7.69 -21.36
N LEU A 39 -15.59 7.69 -21.51
CA LEU A 39 -14.73 6.75 -20.82
C LEU A 39 -14.16 7.43 -19.58
N ILE A 40 -14.44 6.89 -18.39
CA ILE A 40 -14.00 7.46 -17.11
C ILE A 40 -12.79 6.67 -16.61
N LYS A 41 -11.77 7.40 -16.15
CA LYS A 41 -10.58 6.84 -15.52
C LYS A 41 -10.93 6.17 -14.19
N ASN A 42 -11.01 4.85 -14.16
CA ASN A 42 -11.33 4.10 -12.95
C ASN A 42 -10.08 3.90 -12.08
N LEU A 43 -9.99 4.64 -10.98
CA LEU A 43 -8.86 4.52 -10.03
C LEU A 43 -9.13 3.56 -8.87
N ASP A 44 -10.34 2.99 -8.72
CA ASP A 44 -10.73 2.21 -7.54
C ASP A 44 -10.38 2.97 -6.24
N TRP A 45 -10.92 4.19 -6.15
CA TRP A 45 -10.52 5.17 -5.14
C TRP A 45 -10.73 4.67 -3.72
N ARG A 46 -9.71 4.87 -2.86
CA ARG A 46 -9.80 4.63 -1.41
C ARG A 46 -10.62 5.70 -0.69
N ASN A 47 -10.39 6.96 -1.05
CA ASN A 47 -11.16 8.11 -0.56
C ASN A 47 -12.08 8.58 -1.68
N ASN A 48 -13.23 9.14 -1.33
CA ASN A 48 -14.16 9.62 -2.36
C ASN A 48 -13.51 10.73 -3.19
N PRO A 49 -13.59 10.67 -4.53
CA PRO A 49 -12.91 11.63 -5.40
C PRO A 49 -13.55 13.02 -5.30
N SER A 50 -12.76 14.07 -5.56
CA SER A 50 -13.23 15.46 -5.77
C SER A 50 -13.25 15.86 -7.25
N GLU A 51 -12.67 15.04 -8.11
CA GLU A 51 -12.60 15.23 -9.55
C GLU A 51 -12.55 13.88 -10.25
N ILE A 52 -12.93 13.85 -11.51
CA ILE A 52 -12.77 12.68 -12.38
C ILE A 52 -12.04 13.09 -13.65
N GLN A 53 -11.32 12.13 -14.24
CA GLN A 53 -10.74 12.29 -15.57
C GLN A 53 -11.52 11.42 -16.54
N TYR A 54 -11.87 11.96 -17.69
CA TYR A 54 -12.62 11.25 -18.72
C TYR A 54 -12.09 11.53 -20.13
N LYS A 55 -12.50 10.70 -21.09
CA LYS A 55 -12.30 10.89 -22.53
C LYS A 55 -13.64 10.73 -23.24
N LEU A 56 -13.88 11.47 -24.32
CA LEU A 56 -15.08 11.26 -25.14
C LEU A 56 -14.88 10.04 -26.05
N ASP A 57 -13.72 9.97 -26.70
CA ASP A 57 -13.28 8.82 -27.48
C ASP A 57 -11.93 8.24 -27.00
N GLU A 58 -11.62 7.01 -27.38
CA GLU A 58 -10.39 6.32 -26.92
C GLU A 58 -9.10 7.09 -27.28
N GLN A 59 -9.12 7.78 -28.43
CA GLN A 59 -8.00 8.54 -28.98
C GLN A 59 -7.84 9.93 -28.36
N ASP A 60 -8.84 10.42 -27.63
CA ASP A 60 -8.80 11.76 -27.06
C ASP A 60 -7.80 11.89 -25.91
N GLN A 61 -7.34 13.11 -25.69
CA GLN A 61 -6.61 13.45 -24.48
C GLN A 61 -7.56 13.46 -23.27
N PRO A 62 -7.12 12.97 -22.09
CA PRO A 62 -7.94 13.01 -20.89
C PRO A 62 -8.31 14.45 -20.48
N ILE A 63 -9.60 14.66 -20.21
CA ILE A 63 -10.15 15.91 -19.66
C ILE A 63 -10.41 15.68 -18.18
N THR A 64 -10.02 16.65 -17.33
CA THR A 64 -10.34 16.62 -15.89
C THR A 64 -11.57 17.49 -15.65
N VAL A 65 -12.54 16.96 -14.92
CA VAL A 65 -13.74 17.70 -14.49
C VAL A 65 -13.89 17.62 -12.98
N SER A 66 -14.07 18.78 -12.37
CA SER A 66 -14.25 18.92 -10.91
C SER A 66 -15.66 18.53 -10.51
N MET A 67 -15.84 18.02 -9.29
CA MET A 67 -17.16 17.78 -8.68
C MET A 67 -18.08 19.01 -8.68
N GLN A 68 -17.51 20.21 -8.80
CA GLN A 68 -18.27 21.45 -8.94
C GLN A 68 -19.12 21.46 -10.23
N GLN A 69 -18.69 20.75 -11.28
CA GLN A 69 -19.25 20.83 -12.63
C GLN A 69 -20.24 19.69 -12.96
N PHE A 70 -20.34 18.65 -12.12
CA PHE A 70 -21.24 17.53 -12.35
C PHE A 70 -22.03 17.13 -11.10
N LYS A 71 -23.22 16.55 -11.29
CA LYS A 71 -24.12 16.07 -10.23
C LYS A 71 -23.82 14.64 -9.80
N MET A 72 -23.40 13.78 -10.73
CA MET A 72 -23.06 12.39 -10.46
C MET A 72 -22.15 11.85 -11.55
N PHE A 73 -21.55 10.68 -11.32
CA PHE A 73 -20.93 9.86 -12.36
C PHE A 73 -21.10 8.38 -12.06
N GLU A 74 -21.11 7.58 -13.11
CA GLU A 74 -21.19 6.13 -13.04
C GLU A 74 -20.19 5.50 -14.01
N ILE A 75 -19.48 4.50 -13.52
CA ILE A 75 -18.65 3.59 -14.31
C ILE A 75 -19.44 2.29 -14.44
N GLU A 76 -19.77 1.93 -15.68
CA GLU A 76 -20.68 0.83 -15.98
C GLU A 76 -20.25 -0.46 -15.28
N ASN A 77 -21.18 -1.09 -14.56
CA ASN A 77 -20.98 -2.34 -13.82
C ASN A 77 -19.92 -2.30 -12.68
N GLU A 78 -19.41 -1.12 -12.31
CA GLU A 78 -18.31 -0.99 -11.35
C GLU A 78 -18.66 -0.10 -10.17
N SER A 79 -19.00 1.18 -10.39
CA SER A 79 -19.26 2.12 -9.29
C SER A 79 -20.08 3.33 -9.73
N LYS A 80 -20.87 3.87 -8.81
CA LYS A 80 -21.64 5.10 -8.98
C LYS A 80 -21.38 6.06 -7.82
N TYR A 81 -21.30 7.35 -8.12
CA TYR A 81 -21.11 8.41 -7.14
C TYR A 81 -22.09 9.55 -7.40
N GLU A 82 -22.72 10.05 -6.34
CA GLU A 82 -23.71 11.13 -6.39
C GLU A 82 -23.26 12.30 -5.51
N LYS A 83 -23.38 13.54 -6.03
CA LYS A 83 -23.01 14.76 -5.32
C LYS A 83 -24.13 15.19 -4.40
N PHE A 84 -23.80 15.42 -3.14
CA PHE A 84 -24.73 15.92 -2.14
C PHE A 84 -24.11 17.07 -1.35
N THR A 85 -24.96 17.95 -0.84
CA THR A 85 -24.57 18.93 0.19
C THR A 85 -25.26 18.51 1.48
N VAL A 86 -24.49 17.92 2.39
CA VAL A 86 -24.98 17.26 3.61
C VAL A 86 -24.12 17.64 4.81
N ASP A 87 -24.67 17.43 6.00
CA ASP A 87 -23.91 17.53 7.23
C ASP A 87 -23.01 16.30 7.40
N VAL A 88 -21.73 16.56 7.62
CA VAL A 88 -20.69 15.54 7.84
C VAL A 88 -20.06 15.78 9.20
N ASP A 89 -20.04 14.76 10.04
CA ASP A 89 -19.41 14.81 11.36
C ASP A 89 -17.91 15.06 11.22
N GLN A 90 -17.39 16.02 11.98
CA GLN A 90 -15.97 16.37 12.06
C GLN A 90 -15.32 15.84 13.35
N SER A 91 -16.08 15.13 14.19
CA SER A 91 -15.57 14.52 15.40
C SER A 91 -14.51 13.47 15.08
N THR A 92 -13.37 13.55 15.75
CA THR A 92 -12.32 12.52 15.68
C THR A 92 -12.80 11.19 16.26
N GLN A 93 -12.42 10.08 15.62
CA GLN A 93 -12.52 8.73 16.20
C GLN A 93 -11.18 8.25 16.80
N THR A 94 -10.13 9.08 16.80
CA THR A 94 -8.83 8.76 17.43
C THR A 94 -8.98 8.72 18.94
N ILE A 95 -8.68 7.58 19.56
CA ILE A 95 -8.87 7.32 21.00
C ILE A 95 -8.27 8.43 21.89
N ASP A 96 -7.05 8.86 21.58
CA ASP A 96 -6.33 9.87 22.37
C ASP A 96 -7.01 11.24 22.30
N ASP A 97 -7.63 11.55 21.16
CA ASP A 97 -8.25 12.84 20.86
C ASP A 97 -9.79 12.86 21.09
N LEU A 98 -10.38 11.77 21.60
CA LEU A 98 -11.83 11.69 21.79
C LEU A 98 -12.33 12.77 22.77
N GLY A 99 -13.36 13.50 22.34
CA GLY A 99 -14.11 14.43 23.18
C GLY A 99 -15.11 13.75 24.10
N TYR A 100 -15.67 14.52 25.04
CA TYR A 100 -16.72 14.07 25.96
C TYR A 100 -18.14 14.29 25.42
N ASP A 101 -18.30 15.10 24.37
CA ASP A 101 -19.61 15.31 23.75
C ASP A 101 -20.01 14.07 22.94
N ARG A 102 -21.16 13.51 23.29
CA ARG A 102 -21.79 12.38 22.62
C ARG A 102 -22.26 12.75 21.21
N ASN A 103 -22.63 14.02 20.97
CA ASN A 103 -23.22 14.46 19.71
C ASN A 103 -22.15 14.68 18.63
N PRO A 104 -22.49 14.44 17.35
CA PRO A 104 -21.60 14.75 16.23
C PRO A 104 -21.38 16.26 16.07
N GLU A 105 -20.20 16.65 15.61
CA GLU A 105 -19.82 18.02 15.27
C GLU A 105 -20.04 18.24 13.78
N PHE A 106 -21.28 18.55 13.42
CA PHE A 106 -21.65 18.65 12.02
C PHE A 106 -21.10 19.89 11.33
N LYS A 107 -20.54 19.67 10.15
CA LYS A 107 -20.23 20.71 9.18
C LYS A 107 -20.87 20.37 7.84
N LYS A 108 -21.54 21.37 7.26
CA LYS A 108 -22.14 21.24 5.94
C LYS A 108 -21.03 21.21 4.88
N GLU A 109 -20.93 20.09 4.15
CA GLU A 109 -19.95 19.90 3.09
C GLU A 109 -20.66 19.44 1.80
N THR A 110 -20.16 19.91 0.65
CA THR A 110 -20.53 19.33 -0.64
C THR A 110 -19.54 18.22 -0.95
N ILE A 111 -20.04 16.98 -1.04
CA ILE A 111 -19.22 15.76 -1.19
C ILE A 111 -19.82 14.82 -2.24
N LEU A 112 -18.98 13.95 -2.78
CA LEU A 112 -19.41 12.84 -3.64
C LEU A 112 -19.56 11.59 -2.79
N LEU A 113 -20.78 11.08 -2.69
CA LEU A 113 -21.11 9.86 -1.96
C LEU A 113 -21.08 8.66 -2.91
N LYS A 114 -20.38 7.60 -2.53
CA LYS A 114 -20.34 6.34 -3.28
C LYS A 114 -21.64 5.58 -3.04
N VAL A 115 -22.34 5.21 -4.09
CA VAL A 115 -23.58 4.43 -3.99
C VAL A 115 -23.23 2.96 -3.71
N LEU A 116 -23.66 2.45 -2.57
CA LEU A 116 -23.43 1.06 -2.17
C LEU A 116 -24.56 0.14 -2.62
N LEU A 117 -25.80 0.60 -2.44
CA LEU A 117 -27.01 -0.09 -2.83
C LEU A 117 -28.08 0.95 -3.18
N GLU A 118 -28.66 0.84 -4.36
CA GLU A 118 -29.73 1.72 -4.84
C GLU A 118 -31.06 0.97 -4.90
N GLY A 119 -32.14 1.66 -4.54
CA GLY A 119 -33.51 1.16 -4.40
C GLY A 119 -34.36 2.17 -3.63
N LYS A 120 -35.56 1.78 -3.17
CA LYS A 120 -36.43 2.65 -2.35
C LYS A 120 -35.74 3.26 -1.12
N ALA A 121 -34.83 2.52 -0.50
CA ALA A 121 -33.80 3.08 0.36
C ALA A 121 -32.44 2.92 -0.30
N THR A 122 -31.74 4.02 -0.47
CA THR A 122 -30.38 4.02 -1.02
C THR A 122 -29.37 4.22 0.10
N LEU A 123 -28.35 3.37 0.11
CA LEU A 123 -27.22 3.43 1.05
C LEU A 123 -25.99 3.97 0.32
N PHE A 124 -25.31 4.91 0.97
CA PHE A 124 -24.07 5.49 0.47
C PHE A 124 -22.91 5.39 1.47
N GLU A 125 -21.70 5.58 0.95
CA GLU A 125 -20.43 5.56 1.67
C GLU A 125 -19.59 6.81 1.33
N TYR A 126 -18.97 7.37 2.36
CA TYR A 126 -17.99 8.44 2.26
C TYR A 126 -16.77 8.13 3.12
N THR A 127 -15.60 8.04 2.50
CA THR A 127 -14.34 7.81 3.20
C THR A 127 -13.44 9.05 3.11
N LYS A 128 -13.06 9.59 4.27
CA LYS A 128 -12.16 10.75 4.42
C LYS A 128 -11.10 10.42 5.46
N GLN A 129 -9.82 10.50 5.07
CA GLN A 129 -8.66 10.38 5.99
C GLN A 129 -8.71 9.16 6.94
N ASN A 130 -9.16 8.00 6.43
CA ASN A 130 -9.36 6.72 7.14
C ASN A 130 -10.68 6.57 7.92
N GLU A 131 -11.48 7.63 8.06
CA GLU A 131 -12.82 7.52 8.63
C GLU A 131 -13.83 7.21 7.53
N THR A 132 -14.79 6.34 7.84
CA THR A 132 -15.84 5.94 6.91
C THR A 132 -17.20 6.27 7.52
N PHE A 133 -17.96 7.07 6.77
CA PHE A 133 -19.30 7.50 7.12
C PHE A 133 -20.28 6.88 6.15
N PHE A 134 -21.41 6.42 6.69
CA PHE A 134 -22.52 5.93 5.87
C PHE A 134 -23.65 6.95 5.85
N PHE A 135 -24.30 7.08 4.71
CA PHE A 135 -25.44 7.96 4.51
C PHE A 135 -26.60 7.16 3.93
N PHE A 136 -27.82 7.61 4.16
CA PHE A 136 -28.96 7.00 3.49
C PHE A 136 -29.98 8.05 3.04
N LYS A 137 -30.76 7.68 2.03
CA LYS A 137 -31.97 8.41 1.62
C LYS A 137 -33.10 7.42 1.39
N THR A 138 -34.33 7.89 1.56
CA THR A 138 -35.56 7.20 1.14
C THR A 138 -36.45 8.17 0.38
N ASP A 139 -37.56 7.71 -0.16
CA ASP A 139 -38.55 8.60 -0.81
C ASP A 139 -39.06 9.73 0.10
N THR A 140 -38.98 9.53 1.44
CA THR A 140 -39.47 10.49 2.44
C THR A 140 -38.37 11.19 3.23
N ILE A 141 -37.13 10.69 3.17
CA ILE A 141 -36.00 11.17 3.96
C ILE A 141 -34.90 11.61 3.02
N GLN A 142 -34.58 12.91 3.08
CA GLN A 142 -33.41 13.47 2.38
C GLN A 142 -32.12 12.84 2.89
N THR A 143 -31.10 12.82 2.04
CA THR A 143 -29.80 12.21 2.34
C THR A 143 -29.21 12.73 3.64
N ASN A 144 -28.98 11.84 4.61
CA ASN A 144 -28.40 12.18 5.91
C ASN A 144 -27.40 11.12 6.39
N GLN A 145 -26.45 11.56 7.22
CA GLN A 145 -25.45 10.67 7.81
C GLN A 145 -26.12 9.72 8.83
N LEU A 146 -25.73 8.45 8.79
CA LEU A 146 -25.97 7.48 9.86
C LEU A 146 -24.97 7.77 11.00
N ILE A 147 -25.48 8.18 12.16
CA ILE A 147 -24.68 8.70 13.27
C ILE A 147 -24.16 7.54 14.12
N TYR A 148 -22.85 7.31 14.02
CA TYR A 148 -22.06 6.50 14.93
C TYR A 148 -20.84 7.32 15.36
N LYS A 149 -20.62 7.43 16.66
CA LYS A 149 -19.50 8.18 17.23
C LYS A 149 -19.07 7.54 18.55
N THR A 150 -17.76 7.42 18.77
CA THR A 150 -17.21 7.11 20.10
C THR A 150 -16.90 8.39 20.87
N TYR A 151 -17.06 8.37 22.20
CA TYR A 151 -16.81 9.52 23.06
C TYR A 151 -16.39 9.08 24.46
N LYS A 152 -15.62 9.93 25.16
CA LYS A 152 -15.21 9.67 26.54
C LYS A 152 -16.37 9.93 27.51
N ILE A 153 -16.55 9.04 28.48
CA ILE A 153 -17.36 9.31 29.67
C ILE A 153 -16.50 9.53 30.92
N SER A 154 -15.25 9.07 30.88
CA SER A 154 -14.17 9.39 31.81
C SER A 154 -12.82 9.10 31.13
N GLU A 155 -11.68 9.39 31.79
CA GLU A 155 -10.34 9.14 31.23
C GLU A 155 -10.08 7.68 30.81
N GLN A 156 -10.78 6.73 31.43
CA GLN A 156 -10.55 5.29 31.24
C GLN A 156 -11.73 4.60 30.58
N GLN A 157 -12.80 5.34 30.25
CA GLN A 157 -14.04 4.77 29.75
C GLN A 157 -14.53 5.50 28.51
N ILE A 158 -14.78 4.71 27.47
CA ILE A 158 -15.32 5.14 26.19
C ILE A 158 -16.72 4.56 26.05
N ALA A 159 -17.64 5.36 25.54
CA ALA A 159 -18.99 4.94 25.19
C ALA A 159 -19.26 5.18 23.70
N GLU A 160 -20.34 4.61 23.20
CA GLU A 160 -20.74 4.72 21.79
C GLU A 160 -22.09 5.42 21.64
N ASN A 161 -22.16 6.35 20.68
CA ASN A 161 -23.39 6.92 20.20
C ASN A 161 -23.92 6.11 19.01
N ASN A 162 -24.71 5.07 19.28
CA ASN A 162 -25.30 4.19 18.26
C ASN A 162 -26.61 4.74 17.65
N PHE A 163 -26.72 6.06 17.44
CA PHE A 163 -27.97 6.72 17.04
C PHE A 163 -28.47 6.27 15.66
N TYR A 164 -27.58 5.84 14.77
CA TYR A 164 -27.95 5.25 13.48
C TYR A 164 -28.98 4.12 13.57
N LYS A 165 -28.96 3.31 14.64
CA LYS A 165 -29.95 2.23 14.83
C LYS A 165 -31.37 2.80 14.92
N GLN A 166 -31.53 3.93 15.62
CA GLN A 166 -32.81 4.63 15.73
C GLN A 166 -33.18 5.33 14.42
N GLN A 167 -32.20 5.91 13.72
CA GLN A 167 -32.42 6.51 12.39
C GLN A 167 -32.96 5.48 11.40
N LEU A 168 -32.37 4.28 11.38
CA LEU A 168 -32.81 3.19 10.51
C LEU A 168 -34.20 2.66 10.92
N ALA A 169 -34.45 2.45 12.21
CA ALA A 169 -35.75 1.99 12.70
C ALA A 169 -36.90 2.93 12.28
N ARG A 170 -36.69 4.25 12.45
CA ARG A 170 -37.68 5.27 12.08
C ARG A 170 -37.77 5.46 10.57
N GLY A 171 -36.63 5.50 9.90
CA GLY A 171 -36.54 5.86 8.49
C GLY A 171 -36.98 4.77 7.52
N LEU A 172 -36.79 3.51 7.89
CA LEU A 172 -37.24 2.36 7.11
C LEU A 172 -38.66 1.92 7.50
N LYS A 173 -39.26 2.46 8.57
CA LYS A 173 -40.61 2.12 9.06
C LYS A 173 -40.85 0.60 9.17
N TRP A 174 -39.85 -0.12 9.68
CA TRP A 174 -39.89 -1.59 9.75
C TRP A 174 -40.80 -2.11 10.85
N ASP A 175 -41.24 -3.35 10.68
CA ASP A 175 -42.05 -4.09 11.64
C ASP A 175 -41.25 -4.50 12.89
N GLN A 176 -41.95 -4.94 13.94
CA GLN A 176 -41.29 -5.34 15.18
C GLN A 176 -40.38 -6.58 15.03
N SER A 177 -40.58 -7.40 14.00
CA SER A 177 -39.79 -8.61 13.76
C SER A 177 -38.32 -8.30 13.44
N THR A 178 -38.04 -7.09 12.96
CA THR A 178 -36.68 -6.66 12.55
C THR A 178 -35.91 -5.93 13.65
N ASN A 179 -36.54 -5.60 14.79
CA ASN A 179 -35.91 -4.88 15.90
C ASN A 179 -34.70 -5.61 16.48
N ASN A 180 -34.76 -6.94 16.57
CA ASN A 180 -33.64 -7.76 17.06
C ASN A 180 -32.43 -7.71 16.11
N GLN A 181 -32.66 -7.56 14.80
CA GLN A 181 -31.59 -7.43 13.81
C GLN A 181 -30.92 -6.05 13.90
N LEU A 182 -31.71 -4.98 14.04
CA LEU A 182 -31.19 -3.61 14.21
C LEU A 182 -30.40 -3.46 15.52
N ALA A 183 -30.83 -4.11 16.61
CA ALA A 183 -30.12 -4.05 17.88
C ALA A 183 -28.68 -4.58 17.78
N ARG A 184 -28.47 -5.64 16.98
CA ARG A 184 -27.16 -6.30 16.77
C ARG A 184 -26.40 -5.77 15.54
N LEU A 185 -27.00 -4.86 14.78
CA LEU A 185 -26.39 -4.29 13.59
C LEU A 185 -25.12 -3.53 13.96
N LYS A 186 -23.99 -3.88 13.35
CA LYS A 186 -22.73 -3.13 13.47
C LYS A 186 -22.68 -1.99 12.47
N TYR A 187 -21.97 -0.92 12.81
CA TYR A 187 -21.70 0.21 11.92
C TYR A 187 -20.59 -0.15 10.92
N GLU A 188 -20.85 -1.12 10.07
CA GLU A 188 -19.91 -1.65 9.08
C GLU A 188 -20.61 -1.79 7.74
N ARG A 189 -19.84 -1.66 6.66
CA ARG A 189 -20.34 -1.66 5.28
C ARG A 189 -21.23 -2.87 4.95
N ASN A 190 -20.73 -4.09 5.17
CA ASN A 190 -21.44 -5.31 4.76
C ASN A 190 -22.70 -5.58 5.60
N PRO A 191 -22.67 -5.44 6.95
CA PRO A 191 -23.88 -5.48 7.76
C PRO A 191 -24.94 -4.45 7.32
N LEU A 192 -24.55 -3.21 7.01
CA LEU A 192 -25.48 -2.18 6.54
C LEU A 192 -26.06 -2.51 5.16
N ILE A 193 -25.25 -2.93 4.19
CA ILE A 193 -25.74 -3.38 2.87
C ILE A 193 -26.77 -4.50 3.03
N LYS A 194 -26.51 -5.48 3.91
CA LYS A 194 -27.43 -6.60 4.16
C LYS A 194 -28.80 -6.10 4.63
N ILE A 195 -28.83 -5.15 5.54
CA ILE A 195 -30.07 -4.53 6.07
C ILE A 195 -30.82 -3.81 4.95
N PHE A 196 -30.16 -2.95 4.18
CA PHE A 196 -30.82 -2.22 3.09
C PHE A 196 -31.33 -3.16 1.98
N LYS A 197 -30.60 -4.26 1.72
CA LYS A 197 -31.05 -5.28 0.77
C LYS A 197 -32.33 -5.98 1.25
N ILE A 198 -32.41 -6.34 2.53
CA ILE A 198 -33.63 -6.90 3.12
C ILE A 198 -34.80 -5.91 2.98
N TYR A 199 -34.57 -4.63 3.27
CA TYR A 199 -35.59 -3.60 3.18
C TYR A 199 -36.12 -3.44 1.75
N ASN A 200 -35.22 -3.23 0.79
CA ASN A 200 -35.63 -3.00 -0.60
C ASN A 200 -36.39 -4.18 -1.18
N THR A 201 -35.95 -5.42 -0.88
CA THR A 201 -36.67 -6.64 -1.26
C THR A 201 -38.07 -6.70 -0.64
N SER A 202 -38.22 -6.36 0.65
CA SER A 202 -39.53 -6.36 1.33
C SER A 202 -40.52 -5.36 0.74
N GLN A 203 -40.02 -4.33 0.06
CA GLN A 203 -40.81 -3.29 -0.56
C GLN A 203 -41.10 -3.55 -2.05
N ASN A 204 -40.81 -4.76 -2.53
CA ASN A 204 -40.87 -5.15 -3.95
C ASN A 204 -40.09 -4.18 -4.85
N SER A 205 -39.00 -3.61 -4.34
CA SER A 205 -38.08 -2.78 -5.11
C SER A 205 -36.97 -3.68 -5.65
N GLU A 206 -36.76 -3.66 -6.96
CA GLU A 206 -35.47 -4.10 -7.49
C GLU A 206 -34.39 -3.22 -6.88
N SER A 207 -33.29 -3.84 -6.44
CA SER A 207 -32.15 -3.12 -5.89
C SER A 207 -30.93 -3.41 -6.76
N SER A 208 -30.25 -2.34 -7.18
CA SER A 208 -28.99 -2.44 -7.90
C SER A 208 -27.85 -2.28 -6.90
N SER A 209 -27.02 -3.31 -6.79
CA SER A 209 -25.75 -3.23 -6.07
C SER A 209 -24.62 -3.08 -7.08
N PHE A 210 -23.77 -2.08 -6.90
CA PHE A 210 -22.54 -1.96 -7.68
C PHE A 210 -21.53 -3.03 -7.21
N LYS A 211 -20.90 -3.73 -8.17
CA LYS A 211 -20.05 -4.91 -7.91
C LYS A 211 -19.01 -4.59 -6.84
N THR A 212 -19.07 -5.28 -5.70
CA THR A 212 -18.00 -5.21 -4.69
C THR A 212 -17.25 -6.53 -4.50
N GLU A 213 -17.64 -7.60 -5.19
CA GLU A 213 -17.07 -8.93 -4.97
C GLU A 213 -16.47 -9.51 -6.25
N GLN A 214 -15.32 -8.99 -6.66
CA GLN A 214 -14.36 -9.89 -7.30
C GLN A 214 -13.55 -10.53 -6.18
N LYS A 215 -13.45 -11.86 -6.13
CA LYS A 215 -12.43 -12.53 -5.33
C LYS A 215 -11.07 -11.97 -5.77
N ARG A 216 -10.51 -11.06 -4.99
CA ARG A 216 -9.19 -10.50 -5.25
C ARG A 216 -8.18 -11.44 -4.64
N ASP A 217 -7.27 -11.92 -5.47
CA ASP A 217 -6.06 -12.56 -5.00
C ASP A 217 -5.12 -11.48 -4.47
N LEU A 218 -5.03 -11.41 -3.14
CA LEU A 218 -4.36 -10.33 -2.40
C LEU A 218 -3.05 -10.78 -1.75
N PHE A 219 -2.60 -12.00 -2.02
CA PHE A 219 -1.43 -12.56 -1.37
C PHE A 219 -0.62 -13.38 -2.36
N ASN A 220 0.65 -13.04 -2.52
CA ASN A 220 1.59 -13.84 -3.30
C ASN A 220 2.74 -14.31 -2.41
N LEU A 221 3.20 -15.54 -2.64
CA LEU A 221 4.44 -16.04 -2.05
C LEU A 221 5.43 -16.40 -3.14
N ALA A 222 6.67 -15.96 -3.03
CA ALA A 222 7.69 -16.23 -4.04
C ALA A 222 9.02 -16.67 -3.45
N ILE A 223 9.68 -17.62 -4.09
CA ILE A 223 11.09 -17.93 -3.82
C ILE A 223 11.93 -16.94 -4.64
N ARG A 224 12.98 -16.40 -4.01
CA ARG A 224 13.75 -15.26 -4.51
C ARG A 224 15.26 -15.50 -4.54
N PRO A 225 15.77 -16.42 -5.37
CA PRO A 225 17.22 -16.59 -5.52
C PRO A 225 17.84 -15.37 -6.20
N GLY A 226 19.09 -15.06 -5.88
CA GLY A 226 19.78 -13.94 -6.51
C GLY A 226 21.29 -14.02 -6.41
N ILE A 227 21.92 -13.19 -7.22
CA ILE A 227 23.38 -12.99 -7.24
C ILE A 227 23.64 -11.59 -6.72
N THR A 228 24.62 -11.45 -5.83
CA THR A 228 25.00 -10.19 -5.21
C THR A 228 26.41 -9.80 -5.64
N SER A 229 26.66 -8.50 -5.79
CA SER A 229 27.99 -7.92 -5.97
C SER A 229 28.26 -7.04 -4.76
N ASN A 230 29.19 -7.49 -3.92
CA ASN A 230 29.41 -6.93 -2.60
C ASN A 230 30.78 -6.27 -2.54
N LYS A 231 30.84 -5.13 -1.88
CA LYS A 231 32.06 -4.37 -1.64
C LYS A 231 32.20 -4.07 -0.16
N LEU A 232 33.39 -4.28 0.38
CA LEU A 232 33.73 -3.95 1.76
C LEU A 232 34.97 -3.06 1.78
N ASN A 233 34.87 -1.94 2.49
CA ASN A 233 36.03 -1.16 2.88
C ASN A 233 36.07 -1.07 4.40
N ILE A 234 37.26 -1.21 4.97
CA ILE A 234 37.47 -1.16 6.41
C ILE A 234 38.56 -0.14 6.71
N THR A 235 38.36 0.65 7.74
CA THR A 235 39.33 1.61 8.26
C THR A 235 39.45 1.45 9.77
N ASN A 236 40.66 1.72 10.27
CA ASN A 236 40.95 1.74 11.69
C ASN A 236 41.55 3.09 12.09
N ALA A 237 40.97 3.73 13.10
CA ALA A 237 41.32 5.08 13.52
C ALA A 237 42.69 5.17 14.23
N VAL A 238 43.19 4.06 14.77
CA VAL A 238 44.43 4.02 15.57
C VAL A 238 45.60 3.47 14.76
N ALA A 239 45.36 2.49 13.89
CA ALA A 239 46.40 1.81 13.13
C ALA A 239 46.01 1.65 11.66
N SER A 240 46.50 2.55 10.80
CA SER A 240 46.21 2.57 9.36
C SER A 240 46.68 1.31 8.62
N SER A 241 47.56 0.51 9.21
CA SER A 241 47.96 -0.80 8.70
C SER A 241 46.82 -1.83 8.66
N TYR A 242 45.71 -1.60 9.36
CA TYR A 242 44.49 -2.42 9.27
C TYR A 242 43.53 -1.96 8.15
N ASN A 243 43.76 -0.78 7.56
CA ASN A 243 42.90 -0.27 6.50
C ASN A 243 42.94 -1.22 5.29
N THR A 244 41.78 -1.73 4.91
CA THR A 244 41.68 -2.74 3.85
C THR A 244 40.51 -2.41 2.93
N LYS A 245 40.78 -2.28 1.64
CA LYS A 245 39.76 -2.10 0.59
C LYS A 245 39.63 -3.41 -0.17
N PHE A 246 38.60 -4.18 0.09
CA PHE A 246 38.37 -5.44 -0.60
C PHE A 246 37.89 -5.20 -2.02
N ASP A 247 38.25 -6.11 -2.91
CA ASP A 247 37.72 -6.11 -4.28
C ASP A 247 36.26 -6.58 -4.27
N ASN A 248 35.52 -6.26 -5.33
CA ASN A 248 34.12 -6.67 -5.43
C ASN A 248 34.03 -8.20 -5.49
N GLN A 249 33.24 -8.79 -4.61
CA GLN A 249 33.00 -10.23 -4.59
C GLN A 249 31.57 -10.56 -5.00
N ILE A 250 31.44 -11.64 -5.76
CA ILE A 250 30.15 -12.21 -6.11
C ILE A 250 29.68 -13.08 -4.95
N GLY A 251 28.47 -12.83 -4.48
CA GLY A 251 27.80 -13.65 -3.47
C GLY A 251 26.49 -14.22 -3.99
N PHE A 252 25.89 -15.10 -3.19
CA PHE A 252 24.59 -15.68 -3.47
C PHE A 252 23.62 -15.32 -2.35
N ARG A 253 22.34 -15.22 -2.72
CA ARG A 253 21.24 -15.04 -1.77
C ARG A 253 20.06 -15.91 -2.13
N LEU A 254 19.31 -16.31 -1.11
CA LEU A 254 18.05 -17.01 -1.26
C LEU A 254 17.02 -16.41 -0.30
N GLY A 255 16.01 -15.76 -0.87
CA GLY A 255 14.89 -15.17 -0.13
C GLY A 255 13.58 -15.94 -0.30
N LEU A 256 12.67 -15.74 0.64
CA LEU A 256 11.26 -16.11 0.53
C LEU A 256 10.40 -14.86 0.75
N GLU A 257 9.71 -14.39 -0.28
CA GLU A 257 8.92 -13.16 -0.20
C GLU A 257 7.45 -13.46 0.01
N ALA A 258 6.86 -12.83 1.02
CA ALA A 258 5.43 -12.66 1.19
C ALA A 258 5.02 -11.25 0.71
N GLU A 259 4.14 -11.16 -0.28
CA GLU A 259 3.57 -9.92 -0.81
C GLU A 259 2.09 -9.83 -0.44
N PHE A 260 1.72 -8.81 0.34
CA PHE A 260 0.34 -8.50 0.73
C PHE A 260 -0.16 -7.31 -0.09
N ILE A 261 -1.02 -7.58 -1.06
CA ILE A 261 -1.58 -6.57 -1.98
C ILE A 261 -2.70 -5.81 -1.27
N LEU A 262 -2.61 -4.48 -1.30
CA LEU A 262 -3.62 -3.62 -0.71
C LEU A 262 -4.81 -3.45 -1.68
N PRO A 263 -6.06 -3.72 -1.24
CA PRO A 263 -7.23 -3.80 -2.13
C PRO A 263 -7.82 -2.43 -2.49
N PHE A 264 -6.98 -1.46 -2.81
CA PHE A 264 -7.37 -0.11 -3.23
C PHE A 264 -6.42 0.41 -4.32
N ASN A 265 -6.79 1.50 -4.98
CA ASN A 265 -5.99 2.10 -6.04
C ASN A 265 -5.61 1.08 -7.13
N LYS A 266 -6.54 0.19 -7.49
CA LYS A 266 -6.35 -0.91 -8.44
C LYS A 266 -5.15 -1.82 -8.09
N ASN A 267 -5.01 -2.20 -6.82
CA ASN A 267 -3.99 -3.15 -6.35
C ASN A 267 -2.53 -2.71 -6.64
N LYS A 268 -2.31 -1.40 -6.74
CA LYS A 268 -0.99 -0.83 -7.03
C LYS A 268 -0.04 -0.89 -5.84
N TRP A 269 -0.55 -0.95 -4.61
CA TRP A 269 0.30 -0.96 -3.42
C TRP A 269 0.34 -2.34 -2.79
N ALA A 270 1.50 -2.70 -2.24
CA ALA A 270 1.68 -3.91 -1.45
C ALA A 270 2.66 -3.69 -0.31
N ILE A 271 2.51 -4.48 0.76
CA ILE A 271 3.52 -4.66 1.81
C ILE A 271 4.30 -5.93 1.47
N VAL A 272 5.61 -5.88 1.60
CA VAL A 272 6.51 -7.02 1.33
C VAL A 272 7.36 -7.34 2.54
N ILE A 273 7.54 -8.63 2.80
CA ILE A 273 8.43 -9.17 3.83
C ILE A 273 9.22 -10.30 3.19
N GLU A 274 10.55 -10.29 3.31
CA GLU A 274 11.40 -11.25 2.58
C GLU A 274 12.58 -11.81 3.39
N PRO A 275 12.36 -12.74 4.34
CA PRO A 275 13.47 -13.44 4.99
C PRO A 275 14.46 -13.98 3.96
N THR A 276 15.72 -13.60 4.11
CA THR A 276 16.76 -13.82 3.11
C THR A 276 18.02 -14.34 3.78
N TYR A 277 18.59 -15.43 3.27
CA TYR A 277 19.94 -15.84 3.59
C TYR A 277 20.91 -15.29 2.53
N GLN A 278 22.00 -14.66 2.95
CA GLN A 278 23.02 -14.08 2.06
C GLN A 278 24.43 -14.44 2.51
N ILE A 279 25.30 -14.72 1.53
CA ILE A 279 26.70 -15.10 1.73
C ILE A 279 27.62 -14.07 1.09
N TYR A 280 28.61 -13.60 1.84
CA TYR A 280 29.76 -12.83 1.37
C TYR A 280 31.04 -13.43 1.94
N LYS A 281 32.02 -13.68 1.07
CA LYS A 281 33.37 -14.10 1.46
C LYS A 281 34.39 -13.26 0.71
N SER A 282 35.43 -12.81 1.39
CA SER A 282 36.53 -12.08 0.75
C SER A 282 37.83 -12.27 1.50
N GLU A 283 38.93 -12.31 0.75
CA GLU A 283 40.28 -12.33 1.29
C GLU A 283 41.10 -11.22 0.62
N LYS A 284 42.05 -10.62 1.35
CA LYS A 284 43.01 -9.68 0.79
C LYS A 284 44.33 -9.68 1.56
N THR A 285 45.44 -9.72 0.83
CA THR A 285 46.78 -9.46 1.39
C THR A 285 47.03 -7.96 1.52
N ARG A 286 47.37 -7.51 2.73
CA ARG A 286 47.72 -6.11 3.00
C ARG A 286 49.15 -5.80 2.53
N ALA A 287 49.49 -4.51 2.50
CA ALA A 287 50.82 -4.04 2.05
C ALA A 287 51.99 -4.59 2.89
N ASN A 288 51.74 -5.00 4.13
CA ASN A 288 52.71 -5.63 5.02
C ASN A 288 52.85 -7.15 4.81
N GLY A 289 52.20 -7.73 3.80
CA GLY A 289 52.25 -9.15 3.47
C GLY A 289 51.29 -10.04 4.25
N LEU A 290 50.55 -9.49 5.22
CA LEU A 290 49.62 -10.25 6.07
C LEU A 290 48.21 -10.27 5.47
N SER A 291 47.55 -11.43 5.49
CA SER A 291 46.20 -11.60 4.97
C SER A 291 45.14 -11.02 5.91
N VAL A 292 43.98 -10.74 5.32
CA VAL A 292 42.73 -10.43 6.02
C VAL A 292 41.62 -11.18 5.32
N GLU A 293 40.87 -11.97 6.07
CA GLU A 293 39.73 -12.75 5.59
C GLU A 293 38.44 -12.27 6.24
N PHE A 294 37.37 -12.20 5.46
CA PHE A 294 36.03 -11.85 5.92
C PHE A 294 35.04 -12.88 5.41
N ASP A 295 34.49 -13.67 6.34
CA ASP A 295 33.34 -14.53 6.13
C ASP A 295 32.12 -13.87 6.77
N TYR A 296 31.18 -13.41 5.95
CA TYR A 296 29.98 -12.69 6.37
C TYR A 296 28.73 -13.36 5.79
N ASN A 297 28.09 -14.19 6.60
CA ASN A 297 26.82 -14.84 6.28
C ASN A 297 25.71 -14.23 7.13
N THR A 298 24.56 -13.95 6.52
CA THR A 298 23.49 -13.21 7.19
C THR A 298 22.14 -13.85 6.98
N ILE A 299 21.29 -13.72 7.99
CA ILE A 299 19.84 -13.76 7.81
C ILE A 299 19.36 -12.31 7.87
N GLU A 300 18.79 -11.85 6.77
CA GLU A 300 18.14 -10.56 6.62
C GLU A 300 16.61 -10.74 6.68
N PHE A 301 15.92 -9.75 7.24
CA PHE A 301 14.48 -9.59 7.26
C PHE A 301 14.12 -8.20 6.71
N PRO A 302 14.18 -8.01 5.39
CA PRO A 302 13.65 -6.83 4.71
C PRO A 302 12.13 -6.75 4.86
N ILE A 303 11.65 -5.59 5.27
CA ILE A 303 10.22 -5.26 5.38
C ILE A 303 10.00 -3.90 4.73
N GLY A 304 8.97 -3.77 3.89
CA GLY A 304 8.65 -2.48 3.31
C GLY A 304 7.48 -2.46 2.36
N PHE A 305 7.47 -1.45 1.49
CA PHE A 305 6.38 -1.17 0.57
C PHE A 305 6.81 -1.39 -0.87
N ARG A 306 5.86 -1.84 -1.69
CA ARG A 306 6.00 -2.00 -3.13
C ARG A 306 4.89 -1.24 -3.85
N HIS A 307 5.27 -0.51 -4.91
CA HIS A 307 4.36 0.11 -5.84
C HIS A 307 4.45 -0.58 -7.21
N ASN A 308 3.35 -1.19 -7.63
CA ASN A 308 3.15 -1.88 -8.89
C ASN A 308 2.62 -0.92 -9.96
N MET A 309 3.22 -0.97 -11.15
CA MET A 309 2.85 -0.22 -12.34
C MET A 309 2.46 -1.21 -13.43
N PHE A 310 1.16 -1.42 -13.63
CA PHE A 310 0.63 -2.37 -14.60
C PHE A 310 0.81 -1.85 -16.03
N LEU A 311 1.54 -2.59 -16.85
CA LEU A 311 1.74 -2.33 -18.28
C LEU A 311 0.63 -3.01 -19.11
N SER A 312 0.26 -4.22 -18.70
CA SER A 312 -0.79 -5.04 -19.31
C SER A 312 -1.39 -5.98 -18.26
N THR A 313 -2.32 -6.85 -18.68
CA THR A 313 -2.86 -7.91 -17.82
C THR A 313 -1.80 -8.91 -17.34
N ASN A 314 -0.70 -9.06 -18.10
CA ASN A 314 0.36 -10.04 -17.83
C ASN A 314 1.69 -9.40 -17.44
N SER A 315 1.82 -8.07 -17.43
CA SER A 315 3.10 -7.40 -17.24
C SER A 315 2.96 -6.24 -16.28
N LYS A 316 3.79 -6.21 -15.24
CA LYS A 316 3.89 -5.08 -14.32
C LYS A 316 5.36 -4.77 -13.99
N LEU A 317 5.70 -3.48 -13.97
CA LEU A 317 6.91 -3.01 -13.30
C LEU A 317 6.59 -2.81 -11.82
N PHE A 318 7.60 -2.86 -10.97
CA PHE A 318 7.45 -2.52 -9.57
C PHE A 318 8.69 -1.83 -9.03
N ILE A 319 8.46 -0.92 -8.09
CA ILE A 319 9.52 -0.34 -7.26
C ILE A 319 9.24 -0.71 -5.80
N ASN A 320 10.29 -0.92 -5.01
CA ASN A 320 10.14 -1.15 -3.57
C ASN A 320 11.18 -0.38 -2.76
N ALA A 321 10.81 -0.10 -1.52
CA ALA A 321 11.64 0.52 -0.50
C ALA A 321 11.46 -0.28 0.78
N GLN A 322 12.56 -0.79 1.35
CA GLN A 322 12.52 -1.72 2.46
C GLN A 322 13.57 -1.36 3.51
N TYR A 323 13.21 -1.56 4.78
CA TYR A 323 14.15 -1.52 5.90
C TYR A 323 14.57 -2.95 6.24
N VAL A 324 15.86 -3.17 6.47
CA VAL A 324 16.45 -4.49 6.68
C VAL A 324 16.91 -4.62 8.11
N PHE A 325 16.22 -5.49 8.85
CA PHE A 325 16.78 -6.07 10.05
C PHE A 325 17.68 -7.22 9.65
N GLU A 326 18.87 -7.34 10.23
CA GLU A 326 19.75 -8.45 9.90
C GLU A 326 20.53 -8.95 11.10
N LYS A 327 20.97 -10.20 10.98
CA LYS A 327 21.85 -10.83 11.95
C LYS A 327 22.91 -11.63 11.21
N ALA A 328 24.16 -11.41 11.61
CA ALA A 328 25.28 -12.23 11.16
C ALA A 328 25.23 -13.62 11.82
N ILE A 329 25.56 -14.66 11.06
CA ILE A 329 25.59 -16.05 11.52
C ILE A 329 26.91 -16.65 11.09
N ASN A 330 27.61 -17.29 12.02
CA ASN A 330 28.92 -17.92 11.76
C ASN A 330 29.84 -17.00 10.96
N SER A 331 29.87 -15.71 11.34
CA SER A 331 30.54 -14.65 10.60
C SER A 331 31.68 -14.10 11.42
N LYS A 332 32.84 -13.95 10.79
CA LYS A 332 34.05 -13.45 11.43
C LYS A 332 34.95 -12.74 10.42
N GLY A 333 35.64 -11.71 10.91
CA GLY A 333 36.81 -11.15 10.26
C GLY A 333 38.07 -11.71 10.93
N VAL A 334 39.01 -12.22 10.15
CA VAL A 334 40.29 -12.76 10.63
C VAL A 334 41.40 -11.90 10.08
N PHE A 335 42.18 -11.30 10.98
CA PHE A 335 43.35 -10.51 10.65
C PHE A 335 44.59 -11.30 11.01
N GLU A 336 45.39 -11.67 10.00
CA GLU A 336 46.68 -12.32 10.26
C GLU A 336 47.62 -11.32 10.92
N GLU A 337 48.31 -11.72 11.98
CA GLU A 337 49.35 -10.93 12.63
C GLU A 337 50.61 -11.76 12.80
N LYS A 338 51.75 -11.09 12.99
CA LYS A 338 53.08 -11.73 13.10
C LYS A 338 53.17 -12.80 14.20
N TYR A 339 52.32 -12.70 15.23
CA TYR A 339 52.34 -13.56 16.41
C TYR A 339 51.02 -14.35 16.61
N GLY A 340 50.14 -14.38 15.60
CA GLY A 340 48.86 -15.09 15.66
C GLY A 340 47.75 -14.35 14.91
N ASN A 341 46.58 -14.97 14.83
CA ASN A 341 45.42 -14.36 14.19
C ASN A 341 44.56 -13.61 15.20
N ASN A 342 44.10 -12.42 14.82
CA ASN A 342 43.13 -11.66 15.56
C ASN A 342 41.75 -11.82 14.90
N GLU A 343 40.79 -12.40 15.64
CA GLU A 343 39.43 -12.61 15.14
C GLU A 343 38.48 -11.53 15.69
N ILE A 344 37.64 -10.98 14.81
CA ILE A 344 36.58 -10.05 15.18
C ILE A 344 35.21 -10.60 14.77
N GLU A 345 34.24 -10.46 15.67
CA GLU A 345 32.85 -10.83 15.45
C GLU A 345 32.16 -9.76 14.60
N ILE A 346 31.42 -10.15 13.58
CA ILE A 346 30.73 -9.20 12.70
C ILE A 346 29.34 -8.89 13.28
N LYS A 347 29.07 -7.61 13.60
CA LYS A 347 27.78 -7.15 14.14
C LYS A 347 27.21 -6.05 13.25
N PRO A 348 26.39 -6.43 12.26
CA PRO A 348 25.87 -5.48 11.29
C PRO A 348 24.80 -4.57 11.86
N ARG A 349 24.84 -3.31 11.42
CA ARG A 349 23.75 -2.36 11.59
C ARG A 349 22.70 -2.57 10.51
N ASN A 350 21.45 -2.34 10.88
CA ASN A 350 20.33 -2.34 9.95
C ASN A 350 20.55 -1.35 8.79
N SER A 351 19.90 -1.60 7.67
CA SER A 351 20.07 -0.82 6.43
C SER A 351 18.77 -0.65 5.66
N CYS A 352 18.81 0.08 4.54
CA CYS A 352 17.67 0.20 3.62
C CYS A 352 18.01 -0.38 2.26
N VAL A 353 17.00 -0.92 1.57
CA VAL A 353 17.09 -1.42 0.19
C VAL A 353 16.10 -0.70 -0.69
N PHE A 354 16.55 -0.39 -1.89
CA PHE A 354 15.67 0.03 -2.98
C PHE A 354 15.75 -0.97 -4.13
N GLY A 355 14.59 -1.29 -4.68
CA GLY A 355 14.45 -2.26 -5.74
C GLY A 355 13.65 -1.73 -6.92
N LEU A 356 14.09 -2.05 -8.14
CA LEU A 356 13.34 -1.88 -9.37
C LEU A 356 13.25 -3.23 -10.07
N GLY A 357 12.03 -3.67 -10.36
CA GLY A 357 11.82 -4.97 -10.99
C GLY A 357 10.67 -5.03 -11.96
N TYR A 358 10.60 -6.15 -12.64
CA TYR A 358 9.59 -6.52 -13.61
C TYR A 358 9.00 -7.87 -13.22
N ASN A 359 7.68 -8.00 -13.33
CA ASN A 359 6.96 -9.23 -13.09
C ASN A 359 6.10 -9.57 -14.32
N TYR A 360 6.19 -10.84 -14.72
CA TYR A 360 5.48 -11.43 -15.85
C TYR A 360 4.53 -12.53 -15.39
N LYS A 361 3.29 -12.44 -15.84
CA LYS A 361 2.17 -13.35 -15.57
C LYS A 361 1.96 -13.65 -14.09
N LYS A 362 2.33 -12.72 -13.19
CA LYS A 362 2.31 -12.93 -11.73
C LYS A 362 3.15 -14.13 -11.26
N LYS A 363 4.01 -14.69 -12.12
CA LYS A 363 4.71 -15.96 -11.87
C LYS A 363 6.22 -15.78 -11.81
N TYR A 364 6.76 -14.96 -12.70
CA TYR A 364 8.20 -14.76 -12.83
C TYR A 364 8.54 -13.29 -12.59
N SER A 365 9.58 -13.02 -11.83
CA SER A 365 10.11 -11.66 -11.69
C SER A 365 11.62 -11.60 -11.78
N VAL A 366 12.09 -10.41 -12.16
CA VAL A 366 13.50 -10.02 -12.09
C VAL A 366 13.57 -8.65 -11.43
N GLU A 367 14.51 -8.45 -10.52
CA GLU A 367 14.67 -7.22 -9.75
C GLU A 367 16.15 -6.86 -9.61
N ALA A 368 16.48 -5.61 -9.92
CA ALA A 368 17.74 -5.00 -9.53
C ALA A 368 17.56 -4.32 -8.17
N ARG A 369 18.43 -4.63 -7.22
CA ARG A 369 18.42 -4.09 -5.85
C ARG A 369 19.71 -3.39 -5.51
N ILE A 370 19.58 -2.31 -4.75
CA ILE A 370 20.71 -1.59 -4.15
C ILE A 370 20.45 -1.53 -2.64
N ASN A 371 21.33 -2.17 -1.87
CA ASN A 371 21.39 -1.98 -0.43
C ASN A 371 22.27 -0.75 -0.15
N LEU A 372 21.76 0.17 0.66
CA LEU A 372 22.54 1.32 1.09
C LEU A 372 23.78 0.85 1.88
N PRO A 373 24.90 1.60 1.78
CA PRO A 373 26.08 1.32 2.58
C PRO A 373 25.77 1.22 4.07
N LYS A 374 26.35 0.23 4.75
CA LYS A 374 26.15 0.00 6.18
C LYS A 374 27.44 -0.37 6.90
N GLU A 375 27.43 -0.10 8.19
CA GLU A 375 28.48 -0.49 9.14
C GLU A 375 28.26 -1.93 9.60
N ILE A 376 29.28 -2.77 9.43
CA ILE A 376 29.31 -4.16 9.89
C ILE A 376 30.27 -4.41 11.07
N LEU A 377 31.15 -3.45 11.35
CA LEU A 377 32.09 -3.46 12.48
C LEU A 377 31.84 -2.34 13.49
N GLY A 378 30.74 -1.60 13.35
CA GLY A 378 30.45 -0.43 14.18
C GLY A 378 30.19 -0.71 15.67
N SER A 379 30.36 -1.95 16.14
CA SER A 379 30.44 -2.31 17.56
C SER A 379 31.83 -2.10 18.17
N TYR A 380 32.87 -1.91 17.34
CA TYR A 380 34.23 -1.68 17.80
C TYR A 380 34.63 -0.21 17.65
N ILE A 381 35.08 0.40 18.74
CA ILE A 381 35.31 1.85 18.85
C ILE A 381 36.28 2.40 17.80
N TYR A 382 37.30 1.63 17.44
CA TYR A 382 38.34 2.08 16.51
C TYR A 382 38.13 1.62 15.07
N TRP A 383 37.05 0.91 14.76
CA TRP A 383 36.80 0.36 13.44
C TRP A 383 35.60 1.02 12.78
N GLU A 384 35.77 1.33 11.50
CA GLU A 384 34.71 1.77 10.60
C GLU A 384 34.69 0.87 9.38
N SER A 385 33.51 0.67 8.83
CA SER A 385 33.27 -0.27 7.74
C SER A 385 32.17 0.21 6.81
N ASN A 386 32.45 0.16 5.52
CA ASN A 386 31.49 0.48 4.48
C ASN A 386 31.24 -0.79 3.67
N TYR A 387 30.18 -1.50 4.04
CA TYR A 387 29.66 -2.64 3.27
C TYR A 387 28.52 -2.18 2.35
N GLN A 388 28.66 -2.43 1.06
CA GLN A 388 27.65 -2.11 0.05
C GLN A 388 27.35 -3.33 -0.81
N SER A 389 26.07 -3.53 -1.15
CA SER A 389 25.63 -4.63 -2.01
C SER A 389 24.70 -4.16 -3.11
N VAL A 390 24.92 -4.67 -4.32
CA VAL A 390 23.97 -4.58 -5.44
C VAL A 390 23.60 -5.99 -5.84
N SER A 391 22.30 -6.26 -6.04
CA SER A 391 21.83 -7.62 -6.33
C SER A 391 20.98 -7.67 -7.59
N LEU A 392 21.10 -8.77 -8.33
CA LEU A 392 20.11 -9.20 -9.32
C LEU A 392 19.34 -10.38 -8.73
N VAL A 393 18.03 -10.21 -8.57
CA VAL A 393 17.16 -11.17 -7.90
C VAL A 393 16.12 -11.68 -8.88
N PHE A 394 16.00 -12.99 -8.98
CA PHE A 394 14.93 -13.66 -9.70
C PHE A 394 13.83 -14.04 -8.72
N GLY A 395 12.58 -14.06 -9.16
CA GLY A 395 11.45 -14.49 -8.35
C GLY A 395 10.60 -15.51 -9.08
N TYR A 396 10.15 -16.52 -8.36
CA TYR A 396 9.16 -17.48 -8.80
C TYR A 396 8.03 -17.56 -7.77
N SER A 397 6.84 -17.07 -8.14
CA SER A 397 5.66 -17.11 -7.27
C SER A 397 5.11 -18.53 -7.20
N ILE A 398 4.93 -19.06 -6.00
CA ILE A 398 4.46 -20.43 -5.74
C ILE A 398 2.94 -20.48 -5.83
N PHE A 399 2.27 -19.53 -5.19
CA PHE A 399 0.82 -19.32 -5.25
C PHE A 399 0.51 -17.84 -5.39
#